data_AF-A0A6N0HRF9-F1
#
_entry.id   AF-A0A6N0HRF9-F1
#
_cell.length_a   1.000
_cell.length_b   1.000
_cell.length_c   1.000
_cell.angle_alpha   90.00
_cell.angle_beta   90.00
_cell.angle_gamma   90.00
#
_symmetry.space_group_name_H-M   'P 1'
#
loop_
_entity.id
_entity.type
_entity.pdbx_description
1 polymer ?
#
loop_
_entity_poly.entity_id
_entity_poly.type
_entity_poly.pdbx_seq_one_letter_code
_entity_poly.pdbx_strand_id
1 'polypeptide(L)'
;MFVETGFVDEIIEPESFIFRATPKRALHLTPEEHAFLKSNPRLRILHYPDLPPYTLYKSDGFQGYWIDLLELMFEGLSVELTTIAEEARQRSTQPYWTAERPIY
;
A
#
# COMPACT_ATOMS: atom_id res chain seq x y z
N MET A 1 -20.25 -46.34 -21.90
CA MET A 1 -19.19 -45.37 -22.22
C MET A 1 -18.95 -44.59 -20.95
N PHE A 2 -17.90 -44.92 -20.20
CA PHE A 2 -17.55 -44.26 -18.94
C PHE A 2 -16.39 -43.31 -19.25
N VAL A 3 -16.56 -42.03 -18.94
CA VAL A 3 -15.48 -41.07 -18.98
C VAL A 3 -14.88 -41.10 -17.58
N GLU A 4 -13.70 -41.70 -17.44
CA GLU A 4 -12.93 -41.60 -16.20
C GLU A 4 -12.52 -40.14 -16.03
N THR A 5 -13.16 -39.45 -15.08
CA THR A 5 -12.62 -38.21 -14.55
C THR A 5 -11.40 -38.60 -13.74
N GLY A 6 -10.22 -38.55 -14.37
CA GLY A 6 -8.96 -38.74 -13.68
C GLY A 6 -8.82 -37.68 -12.59
N PHE A 7 -9.04 -38.08 -11.34
CA PHE A 7 -8.59 -37.28 -10.21
C PHE A 7 -7.06 -37.33 -10.22
N VAL A 8 -6.43 -36.17 -10.19
CA VAL A 8 -4.98 -36.06 -10.07
C VAL A 8 -4.61 -36.59 -8.69
N ASP A 9 -3.73 -37.59 -8.61
CA ASP A 9 -3.22 -38.17 -7.34
C ASP A 9 -2.34 -37.18 -6.54
N GLU A 10 -2.26 -35.93 -6.98
CA GLU A 10 -1.45 -34.88 -6.41
C GLU A 10 -2.36 -33.84 -5.75
N ILE A 11 -2.06 -33.53 -4.48
CA ILE A 11 -2.72 -32.44 -3.77
C ILE A 11 -2.24 -31.14 -4.40
N ILE A 12 -3.04 -30.59 -5.31
CA ILE A 12 -2.78 -29.28 -5.89
C ILE A 12 -3.23 -28.23 -4.87
N GLU A 13 -2.29 -27.56 -4.23
CA GLU A 13 -2.57 -26.35 -3.45
C GLU A 13 -3.05 -25.26 -4.39
N PRO A 14 -4.32 -24.82 -4.33
CA PRO A 14 -4.86 -23.95 -5.36
C PRO A 14 -4.13 -22.62 -5.48
N GLU A 15 -3.54 -22.17 -4.37
CA GLU A 15 -2.75 -20.96 -4.31
C GLU A 15 -1.50 -21.06 -5.20
N SER A 16 -0.93 -22.26 -5.37
CA SER A 16 0.30 -22.46 -6.15
C SER A 16 0.13 -22.25 -7.66
N PHE A 17 -1.08 -22.48 -8.19
CA PHE A 17 -1.38 -22.29 -9.62
C PHE A 17 -1.93 -20.88 -9.92
N ILE A 18 -2.64 -20.27 -8.98
CA ILE A 18 -3.19 -18.90 -9.12
C ILE A 18 -2.13 -17.87 -8.81
N PHE A 19 -1.39 -18.08 -7.72
CA PHE A 19 -0.40 -17.16 -7.20
C PHE A 19 0.98 -17.81 -7.32
N ARG A 20 1.70 -17.43 -8.38
CA ARG A 20 3.12 -17.74 -8.43
C ARG A 20 3.81 -16.96 -7.32
N ALA A 21 4.10 -17.63 -6.20
CA ALA A 21 4.84 -17.07 -5.08
C ALA A 21 6.17 -16.52 -5.62
N THR A 22 6.21 -15.21 -5.85
CA THR A 22 7.41 -14.54 -6.30
C THR A 22 8.26 -14.38 -5.05
N PRO A 23 9.51 -14.87 -5.03
CA PRO A 23 10.36 -14.75 -3.86
C PRO A 23 10.44 -13.29 -3.43
N LYS A 24 10.26 -13.02 -2.14
CA LYS A 24 10.31 -11.68 -1.55
C LYS A 24 11.65 -11.04 -1.94
N ARG A 25 11.62 -10.11 -2.90
CA ARG A 25 12.82 -9.51 -3.46
C ARG A 25 13.33 -8.47 -2.47
N ALA A 26 14.59 -8.57 -2.08
CA ALA A 26 15.21 -7.56 -1.24
C ALA A 26 15.20 -6.22 -1.99
N LEU A 27 14.77 -5.15 -1.31
CA LEU A 27 14.89 -3.78 -1.81
C LEU A 27 16.37 -3.42 -1.89
N HIS A 28 16.88 -3.20 -3.09
CA HIS A 28 18.25 -2.72 -3.30
C HIS A 28 18.23 -1.18 -3.34
N LEU A 29 18.44 -0.57 -2.18
CA LEU A 29 18.49 0.88 -2.07
C LEU A 29 19.86 1.42 -2.50
N THR A 30 19.89 2.61 -3.09
CA THR A 30 21.15 3.30 -3.38
C THR A 30 21.83 3.78 -2.08
N PRO A 31 23.14 4.09 -2.12
CA PRO A 31 23.81 4.69 -0.96
C PRO A 31 23.13 5.97 -0.46
N GLU A 32 22.59 6.79 -1.38
CA GLU A 32 21.90 8.04 -1.07
C GLU A 32 20.56 7.79 -0.39
N GLU A 33 19.79 6.81 -0.87
CA GLU A 33 18.53 6.41 -0.26
C GLU A 33 18.73 5.84 1.15
N HIS A 34 19.76 5.00 1.33
CA HIS A 34 20.15 4.52 2.65
C HIS A 34 20.53 5.67 3.60
N ALA A 35 21.29 6.66 3.12
CA ALA A 35 21.66 7.83 3.92
C ALA A 35 20.43 8.68 4.28
N PHE A 36 19.49 8.83 3.34
CA PHE A 36 18.24 9.53 3.56
C PHE A 36 17.40 8.85 4.64
N LEU A 37 17.18 7.54 4.55
CA LEU A 37 16.38 6.81 5.54
C LEU A 37 17.03 6.81 6.92
N LYS A 38 18.36 6.74 7.00
CA LYS A 38 19.10 6.87 8.29
C LYS A 38 18.97 8.24 8.92
N SER A 39 18.93 9.31 8.12
CA SER A 39 18.79 10.68 8.63
C SER A 39 17.34 11.09 8.88
N ASN A 40 16.37 10.37 8.29
CA ASN A 40 14.94 10.64 8.39
C ASN A 40 14.19 9.40 8.92
N PRO A 41 14.38 9.03 10.20
CA PRO A 41 13.76 7.83 10.76
C PRO A 41 12.23 7.93 10.87
N ARG A 42 11.65 9.14 10.73
CA ARG A 42 10.21 9.37 10.72
C ARG A 42 9.79 9.96 9.39
N LEU A 43 9.01 9.22 8.62
CA LEU A 43 8.44 9.68 7.36
C LEU A 43 6.99 10.10 7.58
N ARG A 44 6.68 11.34 7.21
CA ARG A 44 5.32 11.89 7.31
C ARG A 44 4.61 11.70 5.98
N ILE A 45 3.47 11.00 6.00
CA ILE A 45 2.64 10.76 4.81
C ILE A 45 1.29 11.44 4.99
N LEU A 46 0.89 12.20 3.97
CA LEU A 46 -0.43 12.81 3.88
C LEU A 46 -1.41 11.84 3.24
N HIS A 47 -2.59 11.69 3.85
CA HIS A 47 -3.67 10.84 3.34
C HIS A 47 -4.97 11.64 3.17
N TYR A 48 -5.76 11.25 2.17
CA TYR A 48 -7.13 11.75 2.02
C TYR A 48 -8.07 10.88 2.86
N PRO A 49 -8.87 11.43 3.79
CA PRO A 49 -9.65 10.64 4.74
C PRO A 49 -10.89 9.95 4.13
N ASP A 50 -11.35 10.37 2.96
CA ASP A 50 -12.66 9.97 2.42
C ASP A 50 -12.55 9.48 0.97
N LEU A 51 -11.58 8.59 0.69
CA LEU A 51 -11.37 8.01 -0.64
C LEU A 51 -11.44 6.47 -0.60
N PRO A 52 -12.61 5.87 -0.36
CA PRO A 52 -12.78 4.42 -0.48
C PRO A 52 -12.51 3.92 -1.91
N PRO A 53 -11.93 2.71 -2.09
CA PRO A 53 -11.43 1.78 -1.07
C PRO A 53 -9.98 2.05 -0.62
N TYR A 54 -9.37 3.16 -1.07
CA TYR A 54 -7.95 3.43 -0.88
C TYR A 54 -7.61 3.93 0.52
N THR A 55 -8.33 4.93 1.00
CA THR A 55 -8.11 5.54 2.32
C THR A 55 -9.43 5.96 2.95
N LEU A 56 -9.68 5.49 4.18
CA LEU A 56 -10.76 5.92 5.05
C LEU A 56 -10.21 6.27 6.41
N TYR A 57 -10.59 7.41 6.97
CA TYR A 57 -10.30 7.74 8.36
C TYR A 57 -11.44 7.26 9.27
N LYS A 58 -11.14 6.32 10.17
CA LYS A 58 -12.06 5.79 11.17
C LYS A 58 -11.57 6.10 12.59
N SER A 59 -12.31 5.66 13.60
CA SER A 59 -11.99 5.94 15.02
C SER A 59 -10.64 5.41 15.48
N ASP A 60 -10.08 4.42 14.77
CA ASP A 60 -8.79 3.77 15.03
C ASP A 60 -7.66 4.27 14.12
N GLY A 61 -7.94 5.19 13.18
CA GLY A 61 -6.94 5.76 12.28
C GLY A 61 -7.30 5.61 10.80
N PHE A 62 -6.31 5.78 9.93
CA PHE A 62 -6.47 5.54 8.50
C PHE A 62 -6.48 4.03 8.20
N GLN A 63 -7.41 3.61 7.35
CA GLN A 63 -7.53 2.24 6.84
C GLN A 63 -7.71 2.26 5.32
N GLY A 64 -7.52 1.11 4.68
CA GLY A 64 -7.82 0.91 3.26
C GLY A 64 -6.59 0.45 2.48
N TYR A 65 -6.80 0.13 1.20
CA TYR A 65 -5.80 -0.52 0.35
C TYR A 65 -4.46 0.22 0.31
N TRP A 66 -4.48 1.56 0.32
CA TRP A 66 -3.25 2.35 0.29
C TRP A 66 -2.46 2.23 1.60
N ILE A 67 -3.15 2.12 2.74
CA ILE A 67 -2.52 1.96 4.04
C ILE A 67 -1.85 0.59 4.12
N ASP A 68 -2.57 -0.47 3.74
CA ASP A 68 -2.05 -1.84 3.71
C ASP A 68 -0.82 -1.95 2.78
N LEU A 69 -0.87 -1.29 1.62
CA LEU A 69 0.25 -1.28 0.67
C LEU A 69 1.48 -0.56 1.24
N LEU A 70 1.30 0.57 1.94
CA LEU A 70 2.40 1.29 2.57
C LEU A 70 3.05 0.48 3.68
N GLU A 71 2.26 -0.19 4.51
CA GLU A 71 2.78 -1.09 5.55
C GLU A 71 3.65 -2.19 4.94
N LEU A 72 3.19 -2.82 3.85
CA LEU A 72 3.97 -3.82 3.11
C LEU A 72 5.22 -3.25 2.45
N MET A 73 5.14 -2.05 1.89
CA MET A 73 6.26 -1.42 1.19
C MET A 73 7.40 -1.03 2.13
N PHE A 74 7.05 -0.58 3.34
CA PHE A 74 8.01 -0.20 4.37
C PHE A 74 8.37 -1.35 5.31
N GLU A 75 7.79 -2.53 5.11
CA GLU A 75 8.12 -3.73 5.87
C GLU A 75 9.61 -4.07 5.72
N GLY A 76 10.36 -4.03 6.83
CA GLY A 76 11.80 -4.28 6.85
C GLY A 76 12.68 -3.05 6.64
N LEU A 77 12.10 -1.86 6.41
CA LEU A 77 12.82 -0.59 6.48
C LEU A 77 12.82 -0.06 7.93
N SER A 78 13.93 0.52 8.36
CA SER A 78 14.06 1.11 9.71
C SER A 78 13.46 2.52 9.78
N VAL A 79 12.21 2.67 9.36
CA VAL A 79 11.48 3.94 9.38
C VAL A 79 10.12 3.80 10.05
N GLU A 80 9.73 4.83 10.79
CA GLU A 80 8.42 4.99 11.39
C GLU A 80 7.55 5.85 10.48
N LEU A 81 6.41 5.31 10.04
CA LEU A 81 5.42 6.06 9.28
C LEU A 81 4.52 6.83 10.25
N THR A 82 4.55 8.16 10.16
CA THR A 82 3.59 9.00 10.88
C THR A 82 2.57 9.55 9.89
N THR A 83 1.31 9.21 10.10
CA THR A 83 0.22 9.80 9.32
C THR A 83 -0.06 11.20 9.84
N ILE A 84 -0.14 12.17 8.94
CA ILE A 84 -0.58 13.52 9.28
C ILE A 84 -2.02 13.69 8.81
N ALA A 85 -2.94 13.84 9.77
CA ALA A 85 -4.35 14.11 9.51
C ALA A 85 -4.63 15.61 9.27
N GLU A 86 -3.60 16.45 9.34
CA GLU A 86 -3.73 17.78 9.93
C GLU A 86 -4.48 18.83 9.08
N GLU A 87 -4.62 18.66 7.77
CA GLU A 87 -5.26 19.68 6.90
C GLU A 87 -6.19 19.11 5.81
N ALA A 88 -6.44 17.80 5.78
CA ALA A 88 -7.31 17.24 4.75
C ALA A 88 -8.76 17.78 4.86
N ARG A 89 -9.18 18.21 6.05
CA ARG A 89 -10.53 18.73 6.30
C ARG A 89 -10.71 20.22 5.97
N GLN A 90 -9.68 21.06 6.15
CA GLN A 90 -9.78 22.50 5.83
C GLN A 90 -9.66 22.78 4.32
N ARG A 91 -9.14 21.82 3.54
CA ARG A 91 -9.05 21.92 2.07
C ARG A 91 -10.17 21.18 1.33
N SER A 92 -10.74 20.11 1.91
CA SER A 92 -11.79 19.28 1.30
C SER A 92 -13.15 19.97 1.15
N THR A 93 -13.34 21.17 1.71
CA THR A 93 -14.56 21.97 1.46
C THR A 93 -14.54 22.68 0.10
N GLN A 94 -13.43 22.65 -0.64
CA GLN A 94 -13.44 23.05 -2.05
C GLN A 94 -13.57 21.81 -2.96
N PRO A 95 -14.58 21.78 -3.86
CA PRO A 95 -14.68 20.73 -4.87
C PRO A 95 -13.44 20.73 -5.76
N TYR A 96 -12.81 19.56 -5.93
CA TYR A 96 -11.65 19.34 -6.81
C TYR A 96 -11.92 19.60 -8.30
N TRP A 97 -13.17 19.92 -8.68
CA TRP A 97 -13.53 20.37 -10.03
C TRP A 97 -13.58 21.91 -10.20
N THR A 98 -13.23 22.71 -9.19
CA THR A 98 -13.38 24.19 -9.25
C THR A 98 -12.10 25.01 -9.34
N ALA A 99 -10.91 24.42 -9.48
CA ALA A 99 -9.70 25.23 -9.67
C ALA A 99 -8.87 24.71 -10.84
N GLU A 100 -8.91 25.48 -11.93
CA GLU A 100 -7.85 25.55 -12.93
C GLU A 100 -6.50 25.67 -12.21
N ARG A 101 -5.73 24.59 -12.13
CA ARG A 101 -4.31 24.67 -11.78
C ARG A 101 -3.49 23.82 -12.75
N PRO A 102 -2.43 24.39 -13.32
CA PRO A 102 -1.63 23.71 -14.32
C PRO A 102 -0.87 22.55 -13.68
N ILE A 103 -0.87 21.44 -14.40
CA ILE A 103 -0.06 20.27 -14.12
C ILE A 103 1.40 20.70 -14.34
N TYR A 104 2.19 20.71 -13.26
CA TYR A 104 3.66 20.68 -13.34
C TYR A 104 4.14 19.37 -12.76
#